data_AF-M5BLW5-F1
#
_entry.id   AF-M5BLW5-F1
#
_cell.length_a   1.000
_cell.length_b   1.000
_cell.length_c   1.000
_cell.angle_alpha   90.00
_cell.angle_beta   90.00
_cell.angle_gamma   90.00
#
_symmetry.space_group_name_H-M   'P 1'
#
loop_
_entity.id
_entity.type
_entity.pdbx_description
1 polymer ?
#
loop_
_entity_poly.entity_id
_entity_poly.type
_entity_poly.pdbx_seq_one_letter_code
_entity_poly.pdbx_strand_id
1 'polypeptide(L)'
;MPKRVENAFILTLNVSLEYEKTEVNSGFFYSSAEQREKLVESERRFVDAKLKKIVELKNLVCDQAVGANEKPKEFVVINQKGIDPLSLDVLVKNGILALRRAKRRNMER
;
A
#
# COMPACT_ATOMS: atom_id res chain seq x y z
N MET A 1 -7.30 11.65 -0.14
CA MET A 1 -7.83 10.61 -1.05
C MET A 1 -8.83 11.20 -2.01
N PRO A 2 -8.91 10.71 -3.26
CA PRO A 2 -9.89 11.19 -4.23
C PRO A 2 -11.32 10.90 -3.74
N LYS A 3 -12.23 11.86 -3.93
CA LYS A 3 -13.63 11.76 -3.48
C LYS A 3 -14.51 10.96 -4.45
N ARG A 4 -14.13 10.94 -5.73
CA ARG A 4 -14.84 10.26 -6.81
C ARG A 4 -13.79 9.56 -7.66
N VAL A 5 -14.08 8.33 -8.06
CA VAL A 5 -13.23 7.54 -8.93
C VAL A 5 -14.08 7.01 -10.09
N GLU A 6 -13.65 7.20 -11.32
CA GLU A 6 -14.29 6.75 -12.57
C GLU A 6 -13.36 5.78 -13.32
N ASN A 7 -13.90 4.76 -13.99
CA ASN A 7 -13.12 3.78 -14.76
C ASN A 7 -11.93 3.18 -13.97
N ALA A 8 -12.24 2.62 -12.80
CA ALA A 8 -11.24 2.13 -11.87
C ALA A 8 -10.82 0.68 -12.11
N PHE A 9 -9.52 0.42 -12.03
CA PHE A 9 -9.01 -0.92 -11.72
C PHE A 9 -9.02 -1.14 -10.21
N ILE A 10 -9.58 -2.28 -9.80
CA ILE A 10 -9.71 -2.63 -8.39
C ILE A 10 -8.71 -3.75 -8.08
N LEU A 11 -7.79 -3.47 -7.15
CA LEU A 11 -6.88 -4.45 -6.58
C LEU A 11 -7.36 -4.85 -5.19
N THR A 12 -7.73 -6.12 -5.05
CA THR A 12 -8.12 -6.73 -3.77
C THR A 12 -6.91 -7.34 -3.08
N LEU A 13 -6.63 -6.93 -1.84
CA LEU A 13 -5.50 -7.42 -1.04
C LEU A 13 -5.96 -8.01 0.29
N ASN A 14 -5.20 -8.99 0.78
CA ASN A 14 -5.35 -9.57 2.12
C ASN A 14 -4.08 -9.45 2.97
N VAL A 15 -3.13 -8.62 2.53
CA VAL A 15 -1.80 -8.46 3.14
C VAL A 15 -1.78 -7.25 4.06
N SER A 16 -1.08 -7.36 5.19
CA SER A 16 -0.87 -6.22 6.07
C SER A 16 0.10 -5.21 5.45
N LEU A 17 -0.37 -3.97 5.33
CA LEU A 17 0.41 -2.78 5.00
C LEU A 17 0.53 -1.91 6.25
N GLU A 18 0.68 -2.55 7.41
CA GLU A 18 0.95 -1.88 8.68
C GLU A 18 2.34 -2.25 9.16
N TYR A 19 2.87 -1.45 10.08
CA TYR A 19 4.02 -1.86 10.87
C TYR A 19 3.63 -3.06 11.73
N GLU A 20 4.28 -4.19 11.50
CA GLU A 20 4.06 -5.43 12.24
C GLU A 20 5.29 -5.74 13.09
N LYS A 21 5.04 -6.04 14.36
CA LYS A 21 6.07 -6.57 15.24
C LYS A 21 6.35 -8.02 14.82
N THR A 22 7.61 -8.43 14.87
CA THR A 22 7.99 -9.82 14.61
C THR A 22 7.29 -10.77 15.59
N GLU A 23 6.82 -11.91 15.07
CA GLU A 23 6.10 -12.93 15.86
C GLU A 23 7.01 -13.59 16.91
N VAL A 24 8.28 -13.78 16.57
CA VAL A 24 9.32 -14.17 17.53
C VAL A 24 9.81 -12.91 18.21
N ASN A 25 9.90 -12.92 19.55
CA ASN A 25 10.45 -11.81 20.33
C ASN A 25 11.92 -11.55 19.93
N SER A 26 12.11 -10.75 18.89
CA SER A 26 13.41 -10.24 18.48
C SER A 26 13.78 -9.16 19.47
N GLY A 27 14.58 -9.50 20.48
CA GLY A 27 15.19 -8.51 21.35
C GLY A 27 16.13 -7.65 20.52
N PHE A 28 15.78 -6.38 20.29
CA PHE A 28 16.68 -5.44 19.66
C PHE A 28 17.75 -5.02 20.68
N PHE A 29 18.93 -5.60 20.57
CA PHE A 29 20.12 -5.13 21.28
C PHE A 29 20.77 -4.04 20.44
N TYR A 30 20.70 -2.80 20.92
CA TYR A 30 21.38 -1.65 20.32
C TYR A 30 22.26 -0.99 21.38
N SER A 31 23.48 -0.62 21.01
CA SER A 31 24.42 0.07 21.89
C SER A 31 24.53 1.57 21.58
N SER A 32 23.90 2.04 20.51
CA SER A 32 23.87 3.44 20.11
C SER A 32 22.50 3.87 19.54
N ALA A 33 22.23 5.18 19.55
CA ALA A 33 21.01 5.75 18.97
C ALA A 33 20.92 5.50 17.46
N GLU A 34 22.05 5.58 16.74
CA GLU A 34 22.11 5.31 15.29
C GLU A 34 21.72 3.87 14.93
N GLN A 35 22.12 2.89 15.75
CA GLN A 35 21.74 1.50 15.53
C GLN A 35 20.23 1.30 15.69
N ARG A 36 19.62 1.98 16.68
CA ARG A 36 18.17 1.95 16.87
C ARG A 36 17.43 2.52 15.66
N GLU A 37 17.90 3.64 15.10
CA GLU A 37 17.29 4.25 13.90
C GLU A 37 17.37 3.33 12.68
N LYS A 38 18.53 2.72 12.42
CA LYS A 38 18.72 1.78 11.31
C LYS A 38 17.81 0.56 11.41
N LEU A 39 17.57 0.06 12.62
CA LEU A 39 16.65 -1.07 12.85
C LEU A 39 15.20 -0.68 12.52
N VAL A 40 14.74 0.48 13.00
CA VAL A 40 13.40 1.00 12.66
C VAL A 40 13.24 1.22 11.16
N GLU A 41 14.28 1.74 10.48
CA GLU A 41 14.28 1.89 9.03
C GLU A 41 14.18 0.54 8.31
N SER A 42 14.90 -0.48 8.80
CA SER A 42 14.88 -1.82 8.20
C SER A 42 13.51 -2.48 8.23
N GLU A 43 12.75 -2.30 9.32
CA GLU A 43 11.37 -2.80 9.42
C GLU A 43 10.44 -2.06 8.46
N ARG A 44 10.62 -0.74 8.30
CA ARG A 44 9.85 0.05 7.33
C ARG A 44 10.14 -0.33 5.88
N ARG A 45 11.39 -0.64 5.54
CA ARG A 45 11.78 -1.08 4.18
C ARG A 45 10.95 -2.27 3.70
N PHE A 46 10.50 -3.15 4.60
CA PHE A 46 9.65 -4.27 4.23
C PHE A 46 8.25 -3.83 3.75
N VAL A 47 7.65 -2.86 4.45
CA VAL A 47 6.35 -2.29 4.06
C VAL A 47 6.52 -1.46 2.78
N ASP A 48 7.58 -0.66 2.69
CA ASP A 48 7.89 0.15 1.51
C ASP A 48 8.11 -0.71 0.26
N ALA A 49 8.77 -1.86 0.39
CA ALA A 49 8.96 -2.81 -0.71
C ALA A 49 7.62 -3.38 -1.22
N LYS A 50 6.65 -3.63 -0.34
CA LYS A 50 5.30 -4.06 -0.74
C LYS A 50 4.54 -2.93 -1.45
N LEU A 51 4.59 -1.71 -0.89
CA LEU A 51 3.96 -0.53 -1.50
C LEU A 51 4.51 -0.23 -2.89
N LYS A 52 5.84 -0.34 -3.05
CA LYS A 52 6.51 -0.11 -4.32
C LYS A 52 5.94 -1.00 -5.42
N LYS A 53 5.71 -2.28 -5.14
CA LYS A 53 5.08 -3.22 -6.09
C LYS A 53 3.65 -2.81 -6.47
N ILE A 54 2.87 -2.28 -5.54
CA ILE A 54 1.51 -1.80 -5.82
C ILE A 54 1.55 -0.56 -6.72
N VAL A 55 2.47 0.36 -6.46
CA VAL A 55 2.67 1.56 -7.27
C VAL A 55 3.17 1.20 -8.67
N GLU A 56 4.11 0.26 -8.78
CA GLU A 56 4.60 -0.27 -10.06
C GLU A 56 3.47 -0.89 -10.88
N LEU A 57 2.61 -1.71 -10.26
CA LEU A 57 1.45 -2.29 -10.92
C LEU A 57 0.47 -1.21 -11.39
N LYS A 58 0.20 -0.20 -10.54
CA LYS A 58 -0.67 0.92 -10.91
C LYS A 58 -0.11 1.65 -12.14
N ASN A 59 1.19 1.95 -12.18
CA ASN A 59 1.79 2.64 -13.31
C ASN A 59 1.72 1.77 -14.57
N LEU A 60 2.06 0.49 -14.47
CA LEU A 60 1.99 -0.43 -15.60
C LEU A 60 0.58 -0.53 -16.20
N VAL A 61 -0.46 -0.55 -15.37
CA VAL A 61 -1.84 -0.75 -15.83
C VAL A 61 -2.52 0.57 -16.24
N CYS A 62 -2.24 1.67 -15.54
CA CYS A 62 -2.82 2.98 -15.84
C CYS A 62 -2.10 3.70 -17.00
N ASP A 63 -0.80 3.48 -17.20
CA ASP A 63 0.00 4.18 -18.22
C ASP A 63 -0.07 3.51 -19.60
N GLN A 64 -0.72 2.34 -19.71
CA GLN A 64 -0.79 1.50 -20.91
C GLN A 64 -1.65 2.05 -22.07
N ALA A 65 -1.73 3.38 -22.22
CA ALA A 65 -2.36 4.07 -23.34
C ALA A 65 -3.85 3.70 -23.52
N VAL A 66 -4.69 4.42 -22.80
CA VAL A 66 -6.07 4.59 -23.25
C VAL A 66 -6.02 5.38 -24.55
N GLY A 67 -6.57 4.85 -25.64
CA GLY A 67 -6.64 5.55 -26.92
C GLY A 67 -7.22 6.96 -26.74
N ALA A 68 -6.85 7.90 -27.61
CA ALA A 68 -7.03 9.35 -27.47
C ALA A 68 -8.43 9.90 -27.08
N ASN A 69 -9.45 9.04 -26.97
CA ASN A 69 -10.84 9.37 -26.63
C ASN A 69 -11.36 8.77 -25.31
N GLU A 70 -10.54 8.08 -24.52
CA GLU A 70 -11.00 7.44 -23.28
C GLU A 70 -10.44 8.13 -22.02
N LYS A 71 -11.28 8.18 -20.97
CA LYS A 71 -10.93 8.79 -19.68
C LYS A 71 -9.75 8.06 -19.02
N PRO A 72 -8.89 8.77 -18.26
CA PRO A 72 -7.79 8.15 -17.54
C PRO A 72 -8.33 7.06 -16.61
N LYS A 73 -7.73 5.87 -16.68
CA LYS A 73 -8.11 4.76 -15.80
C LYS A 73 -7.53 4.99 -14.42
N GLU A 74 -8.37 4.98 -13.41
CA GLU A 74 -7.95 5.18 -12.02
C GLU A 74 -7.68 3.86 -11.32
N PHE A 75 -7.05 3.90 -10.14
CA PHE A 75 -6.65 2.70 -9.42
C PHE A 75 -7.14 2.73 -7.98
N VAL A 76 -7.79 1.65 -7.57
CA VAL A 76 -8.40 1.49 -6.25
C VAL A 76 -7.82 0.24 -5.59
N VAL A 77 -7.37 0.37 -4.36
CA VAL A 77 -6.91 -0.74 -3.52
C VAL A 77 -7.95 -1.00 -2.44
N ILE A 78 -8.41 -2.23 -2.32
CA ILE A 78 -9.29 -2.68 -1.25
C ILE A 78 -8.53 -3.72 -0.44
N ASN A 79 -8.09 -3.36 0.76
CA ASN A 79 -7.36 -4.26 1.64
C ASN A 79 -8.25 -4.79 2.77
N GLN A 80 -8.22 -6.10 2.96
CA GLN A 80 -8.86 -6.76 4.11
C GLN A 80 -8.14 -6.44 5.42
N LYS A 81 -6.82 -6.29 5.37
CA LYS A 81 -5.99 -5.91 6.52
C LYS A 81 -5.89 -4.38 6.62
N GLY A 82 -5.12 -3.92 7.59
CA GLY A 82 -4.91 -2.49 7.80
C GLY A 82 -3.91 -1.87 6.83
N ILE A 83 -3.88 -0.54 6.86
CA ILE A 83 -2.91 0.30 6.15
C ILE A 83 -2.51 1.39 7.14
N ASP A 84 -1.21 1.53 7.40
CA ASP A 84 -0.70 2.55 8.31
C ASP A 84 -0.74 3.96 7.69
N PRO A 85 -0.67 5.04 8.50
CA PRO A 85 -0.76 6.40 8.00
C PRO A 85 0.31 6.79 6.97
N LEU A 86 1.54 6.27 7.07
CA LEU A 86 2.62 6.59 6.13
C LEU A 86 2.36 5.90 4.79
N SER A 87 1.97 4.62 4.83
CA SER A 87 1.52 3.89 3.64
C SER A 87 0.35 4.57 2.94
N LEU A 88 -0.62 5.10 3.70
CA LEU A 88 -1.75 5.84 3.14
C LEU A 88 -1.31 7.11 2.42
N ASP A 89 -0.34 7.86 2.96
CA ASP A 89 0.20 9.06 2.33
C ASP A 89 0.90 8.74 1.00
N VAL A 90 1.69 7.65 0.96
CA VAL A 90 2.32 7.17 -0.27
C VAL A 90 1.28 6.81 -1.33
N LEU A 91 0.23 6.09 -0.96
CA LEU A 91 -0.83 5.70 -1.90
C LEU A 91 -1.59 6.94 -2.42
N VAL A 92 -1.89 7.91 -1.56
CA VAL A 92 -2.57 9.16 -1.96
C VAL A 92 -1.69 10.00 -2.90
N LYS A 93 -0.39 10.12 -2.62
CA LYS A 93 0.57 10.82 -3.50
C LYS A 93 0.63 10.22 -4.90
N ASN A 94 0.40 8.92 -5.03
CA ASN A 94 0.36 8.21 -6.30
C ASN A 94 -1.05 8.18 -6.95
N GLY A 95 -2.03 8.89 -6.37
CA GLY A 95 -3.40 8.97 -6.89
C GLY A 95 -4.23 7.71 -6.65
N ILE A 96 -3.80 6.82 -5.75
CA ILE A 96 -4.49 5.55 -5.45
C ILE A 96 -5.52 5.78 -4.35
N LEU A 97 -6.77 5.38 -4.60
CA LEU A 97 -7.78 5.30 -3.54
C LEU A 97 -7.57 4.00 -2.77
N ALA A 98 -7.26 4.07 -1.48
CA ALA A 98 -7.04 2.88 -0.66
C ALA A 98 -8.08 2.73 0.45
N LEU A 99 -8.73 1.59 0.50
CA LEU A 99 -9.62 1.17 1.59
C LEU A 99 -8.88 0.16 2.47
N ARG A 100 -8.99 0.35 3.78
CA ARG A 100 -8.40 -0.52 4.80
C ARG A 100 -9.49 -1.26 5.56
N ARG A 101 -9.16 -2.44 6.09
CA ARG A 101 -10.03 -3.25 6.95
C ARG A 101 -11.38 -3.60 6.30
N ALA A 102 -11.34 -3.97 5.02
CA ALA A 102 -12.51 -4.49 4.31
C ALA A 102 -12.97 -5.82 4.91
N LYS A 103 -14.28 -6.07 4.92
CA LYS A 103 -14.83 -7.35 5.41
C LYS A 103 -14.48 -8.46 4.42
N ARG A 104 -14.08 -9.64 4.92
CA ARG A 104 -13.75 -10.81 4.09
C ARG A 104 -14.83 -11.14 3.05
N ARG A 105 -16.09 -11.13 3.47
CA ARG A 105 -17.26 -11.37 2.60
C ARG A 105 -17.42 -10.39 1.44
N ASN A 106 -16.78 -9.21 1.50
CA ASN A 106 -16.81 -8.24 0.40
C ASN A 106 -15.72 -8.53 -0.64
N MET A 107 -14.68 -9.30 -0.27
CA MET A 107 -13.58 -9.66 -1.16
C MET A 107 -13.92 -10.83 -2.07
N GLU A 108 -14.95 -11.60 -1.70
CA GLU A 108 -15.48 -12.75 -2.46
C GLU A 108 -16.61 -12.34 -3.43
N ARG A 109 -16.95 -11.04 -3.46
CA ARG A 109 -17.99 -10.45 -4.32
C ARG A 109 -17.33 -9.70 -5.47
#